data_AF-A0A1N7P458-F1
#
_entry.id   AF-A0A1N7P458-F1
#
_cell.length_a   1.000
_cell.length_b   1.000
_cell.length_c   1.000
_cell.angle_alpha   90.00
_cell.angle_beta   90.00
_cell.angle_gamma   90.00
#
_symmetry.space_group_name_H-M   'P 1'
#
loop_
_entity.id
_entity.type
_entity.pdbx_description
1 polymer ?
#
loop_
_entity_poly.entity_id
_entity_poly.type
_entity_poly.pdbx_seq_one_letter_code
_entity_poly.pdbx_strand_id
1 'polypeptide(L)'
;MMGSRDTPGTKPGPSSPEEFREAFRKDRPGVDPTPVFHAVRLFSEWRGDVDWPLLVPDHMEIAEYLQDLSVRLGKQYADTELAHLQVGAPVLWSIPISGMIGKILRQGRCEPKLAAKSTDERCRSAIACLPEAWQPKLVAKLSSEPGRRSEKWSAAHTQSVAYALSRWHRASIESGRDVRPCGATFHAYASDLKDDGVSDRSIADYLSRIVSGFRVSVEPDFRSAGCEYVIARHQELGKLAGRHTKSGDQIVGASRLFDLGVDLMDAARQQGPRGLHIARDFRNGLLVSVAAALPQRARALSHLSLGTTVVLLEKPYVHILLPGRVLKMRETKKQSGSFDKVLCNPVLWAALDDYQRDFRPLFDDGQSLFPSILSVGATITSSQLGRLIGNLTHEYLGVRISIHRVRDNVATEASEKLQSGGYLAPALIGNKSAATTRDSYDHAQGMRAAQEFGELLSGRRTSPTTLLL
;
A
#
# COMPACT_ATOMS: atom_id res chain seq x y z
N MET A 1 -32.05 25.08 -10.65
CA MET A 1 -31.66 26.04 -9.59
C MET A 1 -30.55 25.43 -8.79
N MET A 2 -29.29 25.72 -9.16
CA MET A 2 -28.12 25.35 -8.37
C MET A 2 -28.02 26.36 -7.21
N GLY A 3 -28.27 25.90 -5.99
CA GLY A 3 -28.07 26.71 -4.79
C GLY A 3 -26.59 26.99 -4.61
N SER A 4 -26.23 28.27 -4.60
CA SER A 4 -24.94 28.78 -4.13
C SER A 4 -24.73 28.28 -2.71
N ARG A 5 -23.80 27.34 -2.49
CA ARG A 5 -23.41 26.92 -1.14
C ARG A 5 -22.47 27.98 -0.59
N ASP A 6 -22.87 28.63 0.49
CA ASP A 6 -22.05 29.54 1.26
C ASP A 6 -20.69 28.88 1.57
N THR A 7 -19.62 29.46 1.04
CA THR A 7 -18.26 29.16 1.48
C THR A 7 -18.17 29.51 2.97
N PRO A 8 -17.77 28.57 3.84
CA PRO A 8 -17.65 28.85 5.27
C PRO A 8 -16.74 30.06 5.46
N GLY A 9 -17.26 31.08 6.15
CA GLY A 9 -16.60 32.37 6.31
C GLY A 9 -15.17 32.20 6.81
N THR A 10 -14.21 32.64 6.00
CA THR A 10 -12.80 32.76 6.38
C THR A 10 -12.73 33.66 7.60
N LYS A 11 -12.37 33.09 8.76
CA LYS A 11 -12.08 33.87 9.96
C LYS A 11 -11.03 34.93 9.58
N PRO A 12 -11.23 36.21 9.91
CA PRO A 12 -10.20 37.22 9.70
C PRO A 12 -8.94 36.79 10.45
N GLY A 13 -7.80 36.89 9.77
CA GLY A 13 -6.49 36.60 10.36
C GLY A 13 -6.20 37.56 11.54
N PRO A 14 -5.18 37.25 12.37
CA PRO A 14 -4.73 38.14 13.43
C PRO A 14 -4.39 39.53 12.90
N SER A 15 -4.77 40.57 13.65
CA SER A 15 -4.57 41.98 13.27
C SER A 15 -3.29 42.60 13.81
N SER A 16 -2.51 41.84 14.60
CA SER A 16 -1.22 42.26 15.13
C SER A 16 -0.27 41.08 15.38
N PRO A 17 1.04 41.33 15.51
CA PRO A 17 2.03 40.36 15.96
C PRO A 17 1.67 39.66 17.29
N GLU A 18 1.14 40.42 18.26
CA GLU A 18 0.77 39.93 19.58
C GLU A 18 -0.45 38.99 19.49
N GLU A 19 -1.46 39.37 18.71
CA GLU A 19 -2.63 38.52 18.45
C GLU A 19 -2.23 37.22 17.75
N PHE A 20 -1.31 37.28 16.78
CA PHE A 20 -0.79 36.07 16.15
C PHE A 20 -0.09 35.17 17.15
N ARG A 21 0.79 35.70 18.01
CA ARG A 21 1.50 34.90 19.03
C ARG A 21 0.51 34.24 20.00
N GLU A 22 -0.51 34.96 20.44
CA GLU A 22 -1.52 34.43 21.35
C GLU A 22 -2.38 33.36 20.67
N ALA A 23 -2.88 33.64 19.46
CA ALA A 23 -3.63 32.68 18.67
C ALA A 23 -2.78 31.42 18.37
N PHE A 24 -1.48 31.59 18.09
CA PHE A 24 -0.57 30.49 17.83
C PHE A 24 -0.31 29.64 19.07
N ARG A 25 -0.07 30.23 20.25
CA ARG A 25 0.10 29.46 21.50
C ARG A 25 -1.15 28.68 21.85
N LYS A 26 -2.33 29.27 21.64
CA LYS A 26 -3.61 28.61 21.84
C LYS A 26 -3.81 27.47 20.83
N ASP A 27 -3.40 27.65 19.58
CA ASP A 27 -3.49 26.64 18.54
C ASP A 27 -2.48 25.50 18.71
N ARG A 28 -1.28 25.81 19.22
CA ARG A 28 -0.14 24.90 19.36
C ARG A 28 0.51 24.98 20.76
N PRO A 29 -0.18 24.47 21.80
CA PRO A 29 0.41 24.39 23.12
C PRO A 29 1.67 23.52 23.10
N GLY A 30 2.78 24.04 23.63
CA GLY A 30 4.06 23.33 23.72
C GLY A 30 5.00 23.48 22.53
N VAL A 31 4.61 24.20 21.47
CA VAL A 31 5.54 24.60 20.39
C VAL A 31 6.11 25.98 20.71
N ASP A 32 7.43 26.14 20.64
CA ASP A 32 8.07 27.44 20.80
C ASP A 32 7.64 28.38 19.66
N PRO A 33 6.93 29.49 19.95
CA PRO A 33 6.49 30.43 18.92
C PRO A 33 7.63 31.26 18.34
N THR A 34 8.79 31.32 19.00
CA THR A 34 9.91 32.19 18.62
C THR A 34 10.41 31.96 17.19
N PRO A 35 10.80 30.73 16.78
CA PRO A 35 11.23 30.46 15.41
C PRO A 35 10.13 30.69 14.37
N VAL A 36 8.87 30.41 14.73
CA VAL A 36 7.72 30.64 13.84
C VAL A 36 7.51 32.13 13.60
N PHE A 37 7.52 32.92 14.67
CA PHE A 37 7.38 34.36 14.58
C PHE A 37 8.53 35.00 13.79
N HIS A 38 9.75 34.53 14.00
CA HIS A 38 10.92 34.97 13.24
C HIS A 38 10.73 34.74 11.73
N ALA A 39 10.33 33.54 11.33
CA ALA A 39 10.10 33.21 9.93
C ALA A 39 8.96 34.03 9.31
N VAL A 40 7.87 34.24 10.04
CA VAL A 40 6.74 35.09 9.60
C VAL A 40 7.22 36.52 9.35
N ARG A 41 8.00 37.08 10.28
CA ARG A 41 8.56 38.42 10.15
C ARG A 41 9.51 38.53 8.96
N LEU A 42 10.44 37.58 8.80
CA LEU A 42 11.36 37.56 7.65
C LEU A 42 10.61 37.49 6.32
N PHE A 43 9.55 36.70 6.23
CA PHE A 43 8.73 36.60 5.03
C PHE A 43 7.97 37.90 4.73
N SER A 44 7.37 38.51 5.75
CA SER A 44 6.69 39.81 5.67
C SER A 44 7.65 40.93 5.24
N GLU A 45 8.84 41.01 5.84
CA GLU A 45 9.90 41.94 5.47
C GLU A 45 10.38 41.73 4.02
N TRP A 46 10.51 40.48 3.57
CA TRP A 46 10.86 40.16 2.19
C TRP A 46 9.79 40.61 1.18
N ARG A 47 8.49 40.45 1.51
CA ARG A 47 7.39 40.96 0.66
C ARG A 47 7.28 42.48 0.67
N GLY A 48 7.84 43.15 1.67
CA GLY A 48 7.56 44.57 1.96
C GLY A 48 6.16 44.78 2.56
N ASP A 49 5.49 43.71 3.01
CA ASP A 49 4.15 43.73 3.61
C ASP A 49 4.28 43.64 5.13
N VAL A 50 4.62 44.76 5.79
CA VAL A 50 4.85 44.83 7.24
C VAL A 50 3.58 45.12 8.05
N ASP A 51 2.49 45.49 7.37
CA ASP A 51 1.23 45.85 8.00
C ASP A 51 0.36 44.62 8.24
N TRP A 52 -0.32 44.58 9.38
CA TRP A 52 -1.21 43.47 9.75
C TRP A 52 -2.69 43.85 9.49
N PRO A 53 -3.54 42.91 9.06
CA PRO A 53 -3.26 41.49 8.80
C PRO A 53 -2.47 41.28 7.50
N LEU A 54 -1.51 40.35 7.53
CA LEU A 54 -0.69 40.00 6.36
C LEU A 54 -1.55 39.48 5.21
N LEU A 55 -1.29 39.93 3.99
CA LEU A 55 -1.99 39.45 2.81
C LEU A 55 -1.75 37.96 2.60
N VAL A 56 -2.75 37.23 2.10
CA VAL A 56 -2.61 35.80 1.79
C VAL A 56 -1.60 35.63 0.64
N PRO A 57 -0.52 34.87 0.83
CA PRO A 57 0.46 34.68 -0.23
C PRO A 57 -0.04 33.67 -1.26
N ASP A 58 0.37 33.85 -2.51
CA ASP A 58 0.16 32.86 -3.55
C ASP A 58 1.31 31.84 -3.65
N HIS A 59 1.18 30.90 -4.57
CA HIS A 59 2.17 29.84 -4.77
C HIS A 59 3.51 30.39 -5.29
N MET A 60 3.47 31.39 -6.17
CA MET A 60 4.67 31.97 -6.78
C MET A 60 5.48 32.74 -5.74
N GLU A 61 4.84 33.55 -4.92
CA GLU A 61 5.50 34.32 -3.86
C GLU A 61 6.27 33.42 -2.89
N ILE A 62 5.67 32.30 -2.45
CA ILE A 62 6.33 31.36 -1.55
C ILE A 62 7.51 30.64 -2.23
N ALA A 63 7.37 30.28 -3.51
CA ALA A 63 8.43 29.61 -4.26
C ALA A 63 9.62 30.55 -4.50
N GLU A 64 9.36 31.81 -4.85
CA GLU A 64 10.38 32.85 -5.02
C GLU A 64 11.10 33.15 -3.71
N TYR A 65 10.36 33.26 -2.60
CA TYR A 65 10.94 33.42 -1.27
C TYR A 65 11.88 32.27 -0.89
N LEU A 66 11.47 31.02 -1.13
CA LEU A 66 12.32 29.85 -0.87
C LEU A 66 13.61 29.89 -1.70
N GLN A 67 13.50 30.29 -2.97
CA GLN A 67 14.63 30.37 -3.89
C GLN A 67 15.61 31.47 -3.47
N ASP A 68 15.12 32.67 -3.13
CA ASP A 68 15.94 33.79 -2.65
C ASP A 68 16.68 33.43 -1.35
N LEU A 69 15.95 32.89 -0.36
CA LEU A 69 16.55 32.39 0.89
C LEU A 69 17.61 31.33 0.62
N SER A 70 17.36 30.40 -0.30
CA SER A 70 18.30 29.32 -0.63
C SER A 70 19.59 29.85 -1.23
N VAL A 71 19.51 30.87 -2.10
CA VAL A 71 20.68 31.53 -2.70
C VAL A 71 21.47 32.31 -1.64
N ARG A 72 20.79 33.04 -0.77
CA ARG A 72 21.43 33.91 0.23
C ARG A 72 22.03 33.16 1.42
N LEU A 73 21.33 32.17 1.95
CA LEU A 73 21.62 31.56 3.26
C LEU A 73 21.86 30.04 3.18
N GLY A 74 21.73 29.47 1.98
CA GLY A 74 21.88 28.04 1.74
C GLY A 74 20.57 27.26 1.91
N LYS A 75 20.47 26.18 1.14
CA LYS A 75 19.25 25.36 1.02
C LYS A 75 18.70 24.85 2.35
N GLN A 76 19.54 24.32 3.23
CA GLN A 76 19.10 23.75 4.50
C GLN A 76 18.48 24.79 5.44
N TYR A 77 19.03 26.01 5.45
CA TYR A 77 18.49 27.11 6.24
C TYR A 77 17.15 27.57 5.68
N ALA A 78 17.08 27.80 4.36
CA ALA A 78 15.85 28.18 3.67
C ALA A 78 14.71 27.18 3.89
N ASP A 79 15.02 25.88 3.81
CA ASP A 79 14.10 24.80 4.11
C ASP A 79 13.58 24.86 5.56
N THR A 80 14.43 25.23 6.51
CA THR A 80 14.06 25.31 7.94
C THR A 80 13.18 26.52 8.21
N GLU A 81 13.54 27.70 7.69
CA GLU A 81 12.74 28.92 7.83
C GLU A 81 11.36 28.75 7.19
N LEU A 82 11.30 28.18 5.98
CA LEU A 82 10.02 27.97 5.33
C LEU A 82 9.16 26.91 6.05
N ALA A 83 9.78 25.92 6.72
CA ALA A 83 9.05 25.00 7.60
C ALA A 83 8.46 25.70 8.83
N HIS A 84 9.17 26.67 9.42
CA HIS A 84 8.61 27.51 10.48
C HIS A 84 7.45 28.37 9.96
N LEU A 85 7.57 28.97 8.78
CA LEU A 85 6.47 29.71 8.14
C LEU A 85 5.25 28.81 7.90
N GLN A 86 5.47 27.59 7.41
CA GLN A 86 4.42 26.58 7.21
C GLN A 86 3.64 26.29 8.51
N VAL A 87 4.36 26.23 9.64
CA VAL A 87 3.79 25.95 10.96
C VAL A 87 2.87 27.09 11.41
N GLY A 88 3.21 28.35 11.13
CA GLY A 88 2.41 29.54 11.44
C GLY A 88 1.23 29.79 10.49
N ALA A 89 1.32 29.33 9.23
CA ALA A 89 0.34 29.59 8.17
C ALA A 89 -1.14 29.23 8.50
N PRO A 90 -1.47 28.16 9.25
CA PRO A 90 -2.86 27.87 9.62
C PRO A 90 -3.53 28.97 10.44
N VAL A 91 -2.75 29.68 11.27
CA VAL A 91 -3.24 30.77 12.13
C VAL A 91 -3.27 32.09 11.37
N LEU A 92 -2.31 32.32 10.47
CA LEU A 92 -2.24 33.55 9.67
C LEU A 92 -3.28 33.60 8.56
N TRP A 93 -3.34 32.55 7.75
CA TRP A 93 -4.04 32.58 6.48
C TRP A 93 -5.07 31.49 6.33
N SER A 94 -4.69 30.23 6.63
CA SER A 94 -5.57 29.05 6.74
C SER A 94 -4.78 27.74 6.52
N ILE A 95 -5.44 26.60 6.77
CA ILE A 95 -4.92 25.26 6.51
C ILE A 95 -4.50 25.06 5.03
N PRO A 96 -5.32 25.43 4.01
CA PRO A 96 -4.91 25.32 2.61
C PRO A 96 -3.57 25.98 2.29
N ILE A 97 -3.29 27.16 2.86
CA ILE A 97 -2.03 27.87 2.65
C ILE A 97 -0.85 27.14 3.30
N SER A 98 -1.04 26.60 4.50
CA SER A 98 -0.03 25.71 5.12
C SER A 98 0.26 24.47 4.27
N GLY A 99 -0.78 23.92 3.62
CA GLY A 99 -0.63 22.82 2.67
C GLY A 99 0.16 23.20 1.42
N MET A 100 -0.12 24.37 0.85
CA MET A 100 0.62 24.93 -0.28
C MET A 100 2.11 25.10 0.04
N ILE A 101 2.44 25.75 1.17
CA ILE A 101 3.83 25.92 1.61
C ILE A 101 4.51 24.56 1.82
N GLY A 102 3.80 23.60 2.42
CA GLY A 102 4.29 22.23 2.58
C GLY A 102 4.62 21.52 1.27
N LYS A 103 3.81 21.73 0.21
CA LYS A 103 4.10 21.20 -1.13
C LYS A 103 5.37 21.80 -1.72
N ILE A 104 5.54 23.12 -1.60
CA ILE A 104 6.72 23.83 -2.11
C ILE A 104 7.99 23.34 -1.41
N LEU A 105 7.98 23.27 -0.07
CA LEU A 105 9.05 22.66 0.72
C LEU A 105 9.39 21.25 0.24
N ARG A 106 8.37 20.44 0.00
CA ARG A 106 8.55 19.06 -0.44
C ARG A 106 9.15 18.96 -1.84
N GLN A 107 8.72 19.80 -2.78
CA GLN A 107 9.27 19.87 -4.13
C GLN A 107 10.75 20.27 -4.11
N GLY A 108 11.15 21.21 -3.24
CA GLY A 108 12.55 21.60 -3.07
C GLY A 108 13.44 20.51 -2.47
N ARG A 109 12.89 19.67 -1.57
CA ARG A 109 13.63 18.63 -0.85
C ARG A 109 13.69 17.28 -1.56
N CYS A 110 12.65 16.92 -2.30
CA CYS A 110 12.57 15.62 -2.94
C CYS A 110 13.14 15.66 -4.36
N GLU A 111 14.25 14.97 -4.59
CA GLU A 111 14.71 14.70 -5.95
C GLU A 111 13.70 13.78 -6.68
N PRO A 112 13.46 14.00 -7.99
CA PRO A 112 12.70 13.07 -8.81
C PRO A 112 13.34 11.69 -8.73
N LYS A 113 12.63 10.74 -8.13
CA LYS A 113 13.10 9.36 -8.07
C LYS A 113 13.06 8.78 -9.48
N LEU A 114 14.18 8.22 -9.95
CA LEU A 114 14.21 7.43 -11.17
C LEU A 114 13.06 6.41 -11.16
N ALA A 115 12.32 6.33 -12.26
CA ALA A 115 11.20 5.42 -12.38
C ALA A 115 11.65 4.00 -12.00
N ALA A 116 10.94 3.39 -11.05
CA ALA A 116 11.25 2.03 -10.65
C ALA A 116 11.11 1.12 -11.87
N LYS A 117 12.08 0.22 -12.08
CA LYS A 117 12.00 -0.75 -13.18
C LYS A 117 10.65 -1.43 -13.21
N SER A 118 10.02 -1.45 -14.38
CA SER A 118 8.76 -2.16 -14.55
C SER A 118 8.92 -3.65 -14.20
N THR A 119 7.81 -4.34 -13.92
CA THR A 119 7.90 -5.79 -13.63
C THR A 119 8.44 -6.55 -14.84
N ASP A 120 8.15 -6.07 -16.05
CA ASP A 120 8.65 -6.65 -17.29
C ASP A 120 10.15 -6.39 -17.46
N GLU A 121 10.64 -5.18 -17.17
CA GLU A 121 12.09 -4.90 -17.16
C GLU A 121 12.84 -5.76 -16.15
N ARG A 122 12.32 -5.89 -14.92
CA ARG A 122 12.94 -6.75 -13.90
C ARG A 122 12.95 -8.22 -14.33
N CYS A 123 11.88 -8.68 -14.98
CA CYS A 123 11.82 -10.01 -15.56
C CYS A 123 12.85 -10.19 -16.68
N ARG A 124 12.97 -9.24 -17.60
CA ARG A 124 13.95 -9.27 -18.70
C ARG A 124 15.39 -9.25 -18.16
N SER A 125 15.68 -8.43 -17.15
CA SER A 125 16.98 -8.46 -16.46
C SER A 125 17.26 -9.82 -15.83
N ALA A 126 16.27 -10.47 -15.21
CA ALA A 126 16.44 -11.80 -14.63
C ALA A 126 16.69 -12.89 -15.71
N ILE A 127 16.02 -12.79 -16.85
CA ILE A 127 16.24 -13.70 -17.99
C ILE A 127 17.64 -13.50 -18.57
N ALA A 128 18.13 -12.27 -18.67
CA ALA A 128 19.47 -11.96 -19.19
C ALA A 128 20.61 -12.58 -18.35
N CYS A 129 20.34 -12.98 -17.10
CA CYS A 129 21.29 -13.70 -16.25
C CYS A 129 21.33 -15.22 -16.51
N LEU A 130 20.60 -15.74 -17.49
CA LEU A 130 20.61 -17.14 -17.89
C LEU A 130 21.57 -17.39 -19.06
N PRO A 131 21.99 -18.65 -19.30
CA PRO A 131 22.68 -19.01 -20.54
C PRO A 131 21.92 -18.51 -21.76
N GLU A 132 22.63 -17.95 -22.76
CA GLU A 132 22.02 -17.33 -23.94
C GLU A 132 21.02 -18.25 -24.65
N ALA A 133 21.34 -19.54 -24.76
CA ALA A 133 20.47 -20.55 -25.37
C ALA A 133 19.10 -20.72 -24.66
N TRP A 134 18.99 -20.35 -23.39
CA TRP A 134 17.75 -20.51 -22.60
C TRP A 134 16.84 -19.28 -22.68
N GLN A 135 17.38 -18.12 -23.04
CA GLN A 135 16.68 -16.84 -22.95
C GLN A 135 15.49 -16.71 -23.92
N PRO A 136 15.61 -17.03 -25.23
CA PRO A 136 14.57 -16.70 -26.21
C PRO A 136 13.20 -17.31 -25.90
N LYS A 137 13.17 -18.57 -25.45
CA LYS A 137 11.91 -19.28 -25.14
C LYS A 137 11.23 -18.73 -23.89
N LEU A 138 11.98 -18.23 -22.89
CA LEU A 138 11.41 -17.57 -21.72
C LEU A 138 10.90 -16.16 -22.05
N VAL A 139 11.61 -15.42 -22.91
CA VAL A 139 11.10 -14.15 -23.45
C VAL A 139 9.80 -14.37 -24.23
N ALA A 140 9.72 -15.44 -25.03
CA ALA A 140 8.50 -15.79 -25.75
C ALA A 140 7.31 -16.04 -24.81
N LYS A 141 7.53 -16.66 -23.62
CA LYS A 141 6.46 -16.84 -22.61
C LYS A 141 5.96 -15.54 -21.97
N LEU A 142 6.77 -14.49 -21.98
CA LEU A 142 6.38 -13.15 -21.52
C LEU A 142 5.52 -12.44 -22.57
N SER A 143 5.88 -12.57 -23.85
CA SER A 143 5.23 -11.87 -24.96
C SER A 143 4.06 -12.63 -25.60
N SER A 144 3.94 -13.95 -25.41
CA SER A 144 2.95 -14.77 -26.09
C SER A 144 1.52 -14.32 -25.83
N GLU A 145 0.70 -14.24 -26.89
CA GLU A 145 -0.74 -14.16 -26.73
C GLU A 145 -1.28 -15.46 -26.12
N PRO A 146 -2.30 -15.40 -25.25
CA PRO A 146 -2.90 -16.61 -24.70
C PRO A 146 -3.60 -17.40 -25.81
N GLY A 147 -3.08 -18.58 -26.16
CA GLY A 147 -3.68 -19.48 -27.15
C GLY A 147 -4.04 -20.85 -26.57
N ARG A 148 -4.79 -21.67 -27.32
CA ARG A 148 -5.22 -23.04 -26.90
C ARG A 148 -4.09 -23.96 -26.46
N ARG A 149 -2.84 -23.72 -26.86
CA ARG A 149 -1.65 -24.56 -26.57
C ARG A 149 -0.53 -23.84 -25.80
N SER A 150 -0.66 -22.55 -25.50
CA SER A 150 0.37 -21.79 -24.79
C SER A 150 -0.25 -20.80 -23.82
N GLU A 151 -0.16 -21.10 -22.52
CA GLU A 151 -0.47 -20.12 -21.49
C GLU A 151 0.67 -19.11 -21.37
N LYS A 152 0.33 -17.83 -21.59
CA LYS A 152 1.19 -16.69 -21.24
C LYS A 152 1.53 -16.75 -19.76
N TRP A 153 2.81 -16.68 -19.43
CA TRP A 153 3.24 -16.59 -18.04
C TRP A 153 3.18 -15.15 -17.55
N SER A 154 2.77 -14.95 -16.30
CA SER A 154 2.89 -13.64 -15.67
C SER A 154 4.36 -13.25 -15.53
N ALA A 155 4.70 -11.98 -15.72
CA ALA A 155 6.07 -11.48 -15.56
C ALA A 155 6.71 -11.87 -14.21
N ALA A 156 5.93 -11.85 -13.13
CA ALA A 156 6.41 -12.26 -11.80
C ALA A 156 6.74 -13.77 -11.72
N HIS A 157 5.94 -14.61 -12.39
CA HIS A 157 6.22 -16.05 -12.47
C HIS A 157 7.45 -16.32 -13.31
N THR A 158 7.54 -15.72 -14.52
CA THR A 158 8.70 -15.85 -15.40
C THR A 158 9.98 -15.37 -14.72
N GLN A 159 9.94 -14.24 -14.01
CA GLN A 159 11.06 -13.74 -13.21
C GLN A 159 11.49 -14.76 -12.13
N SER A 160 10.52 -15.36 -11.42
CA SER A 160 10.81 -16.37 -10.39
C SER A 160 11.42 -17.65 -10.98
N VAL A 161 10.97 -18.06 -12.17
CA VAL A 161 11.56 -19.18 -12.92
C VAL A 161 12.98 -18.86 -13.35
N ALA A 162 13.21 -17.66 -13.91
CA ALA A 162 14.55 -17.23 -14.30
C ALA A 162 15.53 -17.21 -13.13
N TYR A 163 15.13 -16.69 -11.96
CA TYR A 163 15.98 -16.75 -10.76
C TYR A 163 16.26 -18.18 -10.29
N ALA A 164 15.25 -19.06 -10.32
CA ALA A 164 15.44 -20.46 -9.92
C ALA A 164 16.40 -21.19 -10.87
N LEU A 165 16.26 -21.00 -12.18
CA LEU A 165 17.16 -21.55 -13.20
C LEU A 165 18.58 -21.00 -13.08
N SER A 166 18.74 -19.69 -12.87
CA SER A 166 20.06 -19.07 -12.71
C SER A 166 20.78 -19.59 -11.46
N ARG A 167 20.06 -19.71 -10.32
CA ARG A 167 20.61 -20.29 -9.09
C ARG A 167 20.99 -21.77 -9.28
N TRP A 168 20.14 -22.56 -9.94
CA TRP A 168 20.40 -23.96 -10.26
C TRP A 168 21.63 -24.14 -11.15
N HIS A 169 21.70 -23.39 -12.24
CA HIS A 169 22.79 -23.45 -13.21
C HIS A 169 24.13 -23.16 -12.53
N ARG A 170 24.20 -22.08 -11.73
CA ARG A 170 25.38 -21.72 -10.96
C ARG A 170 25.77 -22.81 -9.96
N ALA A 171 24.83 -23.29 -9.15
CA ALA A 171 25.11 -24.33 -8.16
C ALA A 171 25.58 -25.65 -8.81
N SER A 172 25.04 -25.99 -9.99
CA SER A 172 25.45 -27.17 -10.75
C SER A 172 26.90 -27.05 -11.23
N ILE A 173 27.27 -25.90 -11.80
CA ILE A 173 28.65 -25.63 -12.24
C ILE A 173 29.62 -25.64 -11.05
N GLU A 174 29.31 -24.90 -9.97
CA GLU A 174 30.15 -24.80 -8.77
C GLU A 174 30.39 -26.18 -8.12
N SER A 175 29.40 -27.07 -8.18
CA SER A 175 29.48 -28.41 -7.60
C SER A 175 29.95 -29.49 -8.60
N GLY A 176 30.28 -29.13 -9.84
CA GLY A 176 30.65 -30.09 -10.89
C GLY A 176 29.54 -31.09 -11.26
N ARG A 177 28.27 -30.72 -11.07
CA ARG A 177 27.09 -31.57 -11.34
C ARG A 177 26.54 -31.29 -12.73
N ASP A 178 25.89 -32.28 -13.32
CA ASP A 178 25.15 -32.10 -14.57
C ASP A 178 24.04 -31.05 -14.38
N VAL A 179 24.02 -30.07 -15.28
CA VAL A 179 23.01 -29.01 -15.34
C VAL A 179 21.64 -29.58 -15.72
N ARG A 180 21.58 -30.72 -16.42
CA ARG A 180 20.33 -31.42 -16.72
C ARG A 180 19.76 -32.02 -15.42
N PRO A 181 18.56 -31.60 -14.98
CA PRO A 181 17.98 -32.10 -13.75
C PRO A 181 17.71 -33.61 -13.77
N CYS A 182 18.10 -34.30 -12.71
CA CYS A 182 17.67 -35.67 -12.44
C CYS A 182 17.38 -35.84 -10.94
N GLY A 183 16.84 -36.99 -10.53
CA GLY A 183 16.51 -37.23 -9.12
C GLY A 183 17.72 -37.06 -8.19
N ALA A 184 18.90 -37.54 -8.60
CA ALA A 184 20.12 -37.42 -7.82
C ALA A 184 20.60 -35.98 -7.68
N THR A 185 20.67 -35.22 -8.77
CA THR A 185 21.14 -33.82 -8.75
C THR A 185 20.13 -32.90 -8.04
N PHE A 186 18.82 -33.15 -8.15
CA PHE A 186 17.80 -32.45 -7.37
C PHE A 186 17.87 -32.77 -5.88
N HIS A 187 18.11 -34.04 -5.51
CA HIS A 187 18.25 -34.40 -4.11
C HIS A 187 19.46 -33.70 -3.48
N ALA A 188 20.61 -33.74 -4.15
CA ALA A 188 21.82 -33.06 -3.68
C ALA A 188 21.59 -31.54 -3.52
N TYR A 189 21.03 -30.89 -4.54
CA TYR A 189 20.75 -29.46 -4.47
C TYR A 189 19.71 -29.10 -3.39
N ALA A 190 18.70 -29.95 -3.20
CA ALA A 190 17.73 -29.75 -2.12
C ALA A 190 18.37 -29.87 -0.74
N SER A 191 19.33 -30.78 -0.56
CA SER A 191 20.14 -30.88 0.65
C SER A 191 20.97 -29.62 0.87
N ASP A 192 21.68 -29.13 -0.15
CA ASP A 192 22.45 -27.88 -0.04
C ASP A 192 21.54 -26.70 0.36
N LEU A 193 20.36 -26.58 -0.27
CA LEU A 193 19.38 -25.54 0.10
C LEU A 193 18.89 -25.70 1.55
N LYS A 194 18.74 -26.93 2.03
CA LYS A 194 18.33 -27.19 3.40
C LYS A 194 19.42 -26.82 4.40
N ASP A 195 20.67 -27.09 4.06
CA ASP A 195 21.85 -26.71 4.85
C ASP A 195 22.00 -25.17 4.90
N ASP A 196 21.60 -24.47 3.83
CA ASP A 196 21.43 -23.00 3.79
C ASP A 196 20.24 -22.49 4.63
N GLY A 197 19.49 -23.36 5.31
CA GLY A 197 18.33 -23.01 6.11
C GLY A 197 17.05 -22.71 5.32
N VAL A 198 16.98 -23.09 4.04
CA VAL A 198 15.77 -22.91 3.22
C VAL A 198 14.71 -23.94 3.64
N SER A 199 13.50 -23.47 3.97
CA SER A 199 12.37 -24.35 4.33
C SER A 199 12.01 -25.34 3.20
N ASP A 200 11.55 -26.54 3.54
CA ASP A 200 11.09 -27.57 2.59
C ASP A 200 10.07 -27.05 1.57
N ARG A 201 9.16 -26.17 1.99
CA ARG A 201 8.18 -25.57 1.08
C ARG A 201 8.84 -24.72 -0.02
N SER A 202 9.82 -23.90 0.37
CA SER A 202 10.58 -23.06 -0.57
C SER A 202 11.48 -23.90 -1.48
N ILE A 203 12.09 -24.97 -0.95
CA ILE A 203 12.84 -25.95 -1.74
C ILE A 203 11.93 -26.53 -2.84
N ALA A 204 10.77 -27.08 -2.47
CA ALA A 204 9.82 -27.63 -3.43
C ALA A 204 9.40 -26.61 -4.50
N ASP A 205 9.13 -25.36 -4.11
CA ASP A 205 8.78 -24.29 -5.05
C ASP A 205 9.95 -23.95 -6.01
N TYR A 206 11.21 -23.93 -5.53
CA TYR A 206 12.39 -23.74 -6.39
C TYR A 206 12.54 -24.87 -7.40
N LEU A 207 12.52 -26.13 -6.93
CA LEU A 207 12.65 -27.31 -7.79
C LEU A 207 11.53 -27.38 -8.84
N SER A 208 10.29 -27.06 -8.45
CA SER A 208 9.15 -27.00 -9.38
C SER A 208 9.36 -25.95 -10.47
N ARG A 209 9.90 -24.77 -10.12
CA ARG A 209 10.22 -23.70 -11.07
C ARG A 209 11.37 -24.08 -12.00
N ILE A 210 12.37 -24.80 -11.50
CA ILE A 210 13.47 -25.33 -12.34
C ILE A 210 12.91 -26.29 -13.38
N VAL A 211 12.09 -27.29 -13.00
CA VAL A 211 11.48 -28.22 -13.95
C VAL A 211 10.61 -27.49 -14.98
N SER A 212 9.75 -26.56 -14.53
CA SER A 212 8.90 -25.77 -15.42
C SER A 212 9.73 -24.92 -16.39
N GLY A 213 10.81 -24.31 -15.88
CA GLY A 213 11.75 -23.54 -16.68
C GLY A 213 12.45 -24.41 -17.71
N PHE A 214 12.99 -25.56 -17.31
CA PHE A 214 13.72 -26.49 -18.19
C PHE A 214 12.84 -27.01 -19.33
N ARG A 215 11.58 -27.37 -19.03
CA ARG A 215 10.56 -27.75 -20.03
C ARG A 215 10.21 -26.62 -21.00
N VAL A 216 10.47 -25.37 -20.65
CA VAL A 216 10.21 -24.24 -21.56
C VAL A 216 11.48 -23.85 -22.32
N SER A 217 12.60 -23.70 -21.63
CA SER A 217 13.81 -23.08 -22.16
C SER A 217 14.79 -24.04 -22.80
N VAL A 218 14.87 -25.28 -22.31
CA VAL A 218 15.92 -26.22 -22.69
C VAL A 218 15.34 -27.38 -23.50
N GLU A 219 14.53 -28.23 -22.86
CA GLU A 219 14.09 -29.53 -23.38
C GLU A 219 12.56 -29.66 -23.20
N PRO A 220 11.74 -29.34 -24.22
CA PRO A 220 10.27 -29.34 -24.12
C PRO A 220 9.64 -30.63 -23.60
N ASP A 221 10.21 -31.76 -24.02
CA ASP A 221 9.75 -33.10 -23.66
C ASP A 221 10.38 -33.63 -22.37
N PHE A 222 11.12 -32.80 -21.64
CA PHE A 222 11.78 -33.20 -20.39
C PHE A 222 10.78 -33.76 -19.37
N ARG A 223 10.99 -35.01 -18.98
CA ARG A 223 10.27 -35.72 -17.92
C ARG A 223 11.27 -36.47 -17.05
N SER A 224 11.08 -36.42 -15.74
CA SER A 224 11.94 -37.12 -14.78
C SER A 224 11.14 -37.46 -13.54
N ALA A 225 10.78 -38.74 -13.40
CA ALA A 225 10.10 -39.25 -12.22
C ALA A 225 10.93 -39.02 -10.94
N GLY A 226 12.26 -39.07 -11.04
CA GLY A 226 13.16 -38.76 -9.93
C GLY A 226 13.03 -37.30 -9.46
N CYS A 227 12.97 -36.33 -10.39
CA CYS A 227 12.75 -34.93 -10.02
C CYS A 227 11.38 -34.72 -9.37
N GLU A 228 10.34 -35.34 -9.95
CA GLU A 228 8.96 -35.26 -9.43
C GLU A 228 8.84 -35.85 -8.03
N TYR A 229 9.52 -36.97 -7.76
CA TYR A 229 9.60 -37.57 -6.43
C TYR A 229 10.26 -36.64 -5.41
N VAL A 230 11.41 -36.05 -5.72
CA VAL A 230 12.09 -35.12 -4.80
C VAL A 230 11.21 -33.89 -4.51
N ILE A 231 10.56 -33.32 -5.54
CA ILE A 231 9.60 -32.23 -5.37
C ILE A 231 8.48 -32.65 -4.41
N ALA A 232 7.82 -33.78 -4.67
CA ALA A 232 6.71 -34.27 -3.86
C ALA A 232 7.12 -34.52 -2.41
N ARG A 233 8.31 -35.11 -2.18
CA ARG A 233 8.87 -35.32 -0.84
C ARG A 233 8.98 -34.01 -0.05
N HIS A 234 9.58 -32.97 -0.63
CA HIS A 234 9.70 -31.68 0.05
C HIS A 234 8.36 -30.95 0.20
N GLN A 235 7.39 -31.20 -0.70
CA GLN A 235 6.02 -30.71 -0.50
C GLN A 235 5.37 -31.34 0.74
N GLU A 236 5.52 -32.65 0.95
CA GLU A 236 4.99 -33.35 2.12
C GLU A 236 5.71 -32.94 3.41
N LEU A 237 7.04 -32.88 3.40
CA LEU A 237 7.82 -32.37 4.54
C LEU A 237 7.40 -30.94 4.92
N GLY A 238 7.22 -30.07 3.92
CA GLY A 238 6.74 -28.70 4.13
C GLY A 238 5.29 -28.62 4.64
N LYS A 239 4.44 -29.62 4.38
CA LYS A 239 3.10 -29.70 4.99
C LYS A 239 3.20 -30.12 6.46
N LEU A 240 4.01 -31.14 6.76
CA LEU A 240 4.20 -31.68 8.12
C LEU A 240 4.82 -30.65 9.07
N ALA A 241 5.82 -29.88 8.60
CA ALA A 241 6.44 -28.82 9.39
C ALA A 241 5.47 -27.65 9.72
N GLY A 242 4.31 -27.60 9.07
CA GLY A 242 3.36 -26.50 9.21
C GLY A 242 3.86 -25.19 8.58
N ARG A 243 3.12 -24.10 8.82
CA ARG A 243 3.47 -22.78 8.29
C ARG A 243 4.17 -21.96 9.38
N HIS A 244 5.50 -21.96 9.40
CA HIS A 244 6.31 -21.15 10.34
C HIS A 244 5.90 -19.67 10.42
N THR A 245 5.31 -19.12 9.36
CA THR A 245 4.91 -17.70 9.28
C THR A 245 3.54 -17.37 9.89
N LYS A 246 2.85 -18.36 10.47
CA LYS A 246 1.50 -18.22 11.00
C LYS A 246 1.45 -18.64 12.48
N SER A 247 1.81 -17.73 13.39
CA SER A 247 1.59 -17.94 14.84
C SER A 247 0.12 -17.70 15.20
N GLY A 248 -0.34 -18.37 16.27
CA GLY A 248 -1.64 -18.13 16.91
C GLY A 248 -1.76 -16.71 17.48
N ASP A 249 -0.66 -16.12 17.95
CA ASP A 249 -0.63 -14.76 18.50
C ASP A 249 -1.05 -13.69 17.48
N GLN A 250 -1.01 -14.01 16.19
CA GLN A 250 -1.41 -13.10 15.11
C GLN A 250 -2.90 -13.18 14.77
N ILE A 251 -3.68 -13.98 15.50
CA ILE A 251 -5.14 -14.04 15.39
C ILE A 251 -5.71 -12.85 16.16
N VAL A 252 -6.07 -11.80 15.42
CA VAL A 252 -6.67 -10.58 15.96
C VAL A 252 -7.90 -10.28 15.12
N GLY A 253 -9.04 -10.01 15.76
CA GLY A 253 -10.27 -9.67 15.07
C GLY A 253 -10.07 -8.54 14.06
N ALA A 254 -10.65 -8.69 12.87
CA ALA A 254 -10.69 -7.65 11.86
C ALA A 254 -11.37 -6.37 12.35
N SER A 255 -12.39 -6.48 13.20
CA SER A 255 -12.99 -5.32 13.87
C SER A 255 -11.94 -4.56 14.70
N ARG A 256 -11.11 -5.27 15.48
CA ARG A 256 -10.04 -4.63 16.27
C ARG A 256 -8.98 -3.96 15.39
N LEU A 257 -8.66 -4.56 14.24
CA LEU A 257 -7.77 -3.95 13.25
C LEU A 257 -8.40 -2.68 12.64
N PHE A 258 -9.69 -2.73 12.30
CA PHE A 258 -10.42 -1.56 11.81
C PHE A 258 -10.42 -0.44 12.85
N ASP A 259 -10.79 -0.74 14.10
CA ASP A 259 -10.81 0.21 15.21
C ASP A 259 -9.45 0.84 15.45
N LEU A 260 -8.37 0.05 15.44
CA LEU A 260 -7.00 0.59 15.52
C LEU A 260 -6.74 1.64 14.42
N GLY A 261 -7.12 1.32 13.18
CA GLY A 261 -6.94 2.26 12.08
C GLY A 261 -7.73 3.56 12.30
N VAL A 262 -8.93 3.47 12.87
CA VAL A 262 -9.76 4.62 13.21
C VAL A 262 -9.18 5.43 14.36
N ASP A 263 -8.70 4.79 15.43
CA ASP A 263 -8.04 5.44 16.56
C ASP A 263 -6.82 6.26 16.11
N LEU A 264 -6.01 5.70 15.19
CA LEU A 264 -4.87 6.40 14.58
C LEU A 264 -5.30 7.62 13.76
N MET A 265 -6.42 7.54 13.02
CA MET A 265 -6.96 8.68 12.29
C MET A 265 -7.51 9.75 13.23
N ASP A 266 -8.20 9.35 14.30
CA ASP A 266 -8.75 10.28 15.31
C ASP A 266 -7.63 11.03 16.05
N ALA A 267 -6.54 10.34 16.40
CA ALA A 267 -5.35 10.98 16.95
C ALA A 267 -4.74 12.02 15.98
N ALA A 268 -4.71 11.72 14.68
CA ALA A 268 -4.25 12.67 13.67
C ALA A 268 -5.23 13.85 13.48
N ARG A 269 -6.56 13.62 13.55
CA ARG A 269 -7.58 14.67 13.51
C ARG A 269 -7.43 15.66 14.67
N GLN A 270 -7.20 15.16 15.88
CA GLN A 270 -7.02 16.00 17.07
C GLN A 270 -5.83 16.96 16.94
N GLN A 271 -4.80 16.56 16.18
CA GLN A 271 -3.64 17.41 15.90
C GLN A 271 -3.86 18.39 14.73
N GLY A 272 -4.88 18.13 13.90
CA GLY A 272 -5.23 18.91 12.73
C GLY A 272 -4.35 18.66 11.50
N PRO A 273 -4.84 18.96 10.27
CA PRO A 273 -4.12 18.75 9.01
C PRO A 273 -3.02 19.80 8.79
N ARG A 274 -1.98 19.79 9.63
CA ARG A 274 -1.03 20.90 9.77
C ARG A 274 0.40 20.57 9.35
N GLY A 275 0.59 19.45 8.65
CA GLY A 275 1.89 19.01 8.16
C GLY A 275 1.90 17.58 7.62
N LEU A 276 2.95 17.26 6.86
CA LEU A 276 3.08 15.97 6.18
C LEU A 276 3.15 14.78 7.15
N HIS A 277 3.68 14.97 8.36
CA HIS A 277 3.73 13.91 9.38
C HIS A 277 2.34 13.54 9.89
N ILE A 278 1.48 14.52 10.17
CA ILE A 278 0.10 14.24 10.59
C ILE A 278 -0.70 13.62 9.45
N ALA A 279 -0.50 14.12 8.22
CA ALA A 279 -1.10 13.53 7.03
C ALA A 279 -0.64 12.07 6.80
N ARG A 280 0.64 11.77 7.07
CA ARG A 280 1.22 10.42 7.04
C ARG A 280 0.56 9.52 8.08
N ASP A 281 0.32 10.03 9.28
CA ASP A 281 -0.25 9.24 10.38
C ASP A 281 -1.73 8.96 10.13
N PHE A 282 -2.49 9.96 9.65
CA PHE A 282 -3.86 9.74 9.16
C PHE A 282 -3.88 8.70 8.03
N ARG A 283 -3.03 8.86 7.00
CA ARG A 283 -2.91 7.90 5.88
C ARG A 283 -2.59 6.48 6.38
N ASN A 284 -1.75 6.36 7.40
CA ASN A 284 -1.39 5.07 7.99
C ASN A 284 -2.58 4.43 8.74
N GLY A 285 -3.35 5.20 9.51
CA GLY A 285 -4.59 4.72 10.12
C GLY A 285 -5.64 4.31 9.08
N LEU A 286 -5.79 5.12 8.03
CA LEU A 286 -6.66 4.82 6.89
C LEU A 286 -6.24 3.52 6.19
N LEU A 287 -4.94 3.30 6.00
CA LEU A 287 -4.41 2.07 5.42
C LEU A 287 -4.82 0.83 6.22
N VAL A 288 -4.71 0.86 7.55
CA VAL A 288 -5.10 -0.27 8.41
C VAL A 288 -6.61 -0.51 8.31
N SER A 289 -7.42 0.55 8.40
CA SER A 289 -8.88 0.50 8.29
C SER A 289 -9.33 -0.08 6.93
N VAL A 290 -8.76 0.44 5.83
CA VAL A 290 -9.04 -0.05 4.48
C VAL A 290 -8.60 -1.50 4.32
N ALA A 291 -7.45 -1.91 4.86
CA ALA A 291 -7.01 -3.31 4.76
C ALA A 291 -7.95 -4.29 5.48
N ALA A 292 -8.59 -3.86 6.58
CA ALA A 292 -9.59 -4.65 7.29
C ALA A 292 -10.95 -4.67 6.56
N ALA A 293 -11.43 -3.51 6.08
CA ALA A 293 -12.71 -3.40 5.39
C ALA A 293 -12.68 -3.97 3.96
N LEU A 294 -11.52 -3.92 3.30
CA LEU A 294 -11.28 -4.40 1.95
C LEU A 294 -10.09 -5.38 1.97
N PRO A 295 -10.30 -6.67 2.30
CA PRO A 295 -9.25 -7.68 2.51
C PRO A 295 -8.58 -8.17 1.20
N GLN A 296 -8.16 -7.22 0.38
CA GLN A 296 -7.43 -7.43 -0.85
C GLN A 296 -5.92 -7.56 -0.58
N ARG A 297 -5.19 -8.17 -1.52
CA ARG A 297 -3.74 -8.30 -1.39
C ARG A 297 -3.06 -6.92 -1.46
N ALA A 298 -1.90 -6.74 -0.83
CA ALA A 298 -1.16 -5.48 -0.86
C ALA A 298 -0.93 -4.91 -2.27
N ARG A 299 -0.77 -5.76 -3.29
CA ARG A 299 -0.71 -5.32 -4.70
C ARG A 299 -1.99 -4.57 -5.11
N ALA A 300 -3.16 -5.11 -4.81
CA ALA A 300 -4.41 -4.46 -5.17
C ALA A 300 -4.62 -3.16 -4.37
N LEU A 301 -4.31 -3.18 -3.07
CA LEU A 301 -4.39 -1.99 -2.21
C LEU A 301 -3.45 -0.86 -2.66
N SER A 302 -2.26 -1.19 -3.20
CA SER A 302 -1.32 -0.20 -3.73
C SER A 302 -1.80 0.50 -5.00
N HIS A 303 -2.93 0.08 -5.58
CA HIS A 303 -3.53 0.69 -6.76
C HIS A 303 -4.83 1.44 -6.43
N LEU A 304 -5.16 1.61 -5.15
CA LEU A 304 -6.26 2.46 -4.74
C LEU A 304 -5.93 3.93 -5.01
N SER A 305 -6.88 4.61 -5.63
CA SER A 305 -6.75 5.97 -6.14
C SER A 305 -8.13 6.62 -6.07
N LEU A 306 -8.18 7.80 -5.44
CA LEU A 306 -9.39 8.59 -5.29
C LEU A 306 -9.95 8.99 -6.66
N GLY A 307 -11.28 9.06 -6.75
CA GLY A 307 -12.02 9.42 -7.97
C GLY A 307 -11.93 8.42 -9.12
N THR A 308 -11.18 7.32 -8.98
CA THR A 308 -10.93 6.37 -10.09
C THR A 308 -11.14 4.92 -9.67
N THR A 309 -10.43 4.44 -8.65
CA THR A 309 -10.61 3.08 -8.11
C THR A 309 -11.28 3.07 -6.74
N VAL A 310 -11.35 4.24 -6.09
CA VAL A 310 -12.14 4.52 -4.89
C VAL A 310 -13.02 5.73 -5.17
N VAL A 311 -14.33 5.53 -5.15
CA VAL A 311 -15.31 6.59 -5.40
C VAL A 311 -16.26 6.66 -4.22
N LEU A 312 -16.38 7.85 -3.63
CA LEU A 312 -17.40 8.12 -2.62
C LEU A 312 -18.73 8.36 -3.33
N LEU A 313 -19.70 7.49 -3.06
CA LEU A 313 -21.09 7.68 -3.48
C LEU A 313 -21.84 8.45 -2.38
N GLU A 314 -23.17 8.41 -2.41
CA GLU A 314 -23.97 8.87 -1.27
C GLU A 314 -23.55 8.13 0.01
N LYS A 315 -23.37 8.86 1.10
CA LYS A 315 -23.04 8.27 2.40
C LYS A 315 -24.13 7.24 2.77
N PRO A 316 -23.78 5.99 3.18
CA PRO A 316 -22.47 5.51 3.63
C PRO A 316 -21.65 4.71 2.60
N TYR A 317 -21.96 4.84 1.31
CA TYR A 317 -21.48 3.91 0.28
C TYR A 317 -20.14 4.31 -0.33
N VAL A 318 -19.17 3.38 -0.29
CA VAL A 318 -17.85 3.52 -0.91
C VAL A 318 -17.73 2.51 -2.04
N HIS A 319 -17.58 2.97 -3.28
CA HIS A 319 -17.41 2.12 -4.44
C HIS A 319 -15.92 1.85 -4.71
N ILE A 320 -15.59 0.56 -4.85
CA ILE A 320 -14.23 0.07 -5.13
C ILE A 320 -14.23 -0.62 -6.48
N LEU A 321 -13.45 -0.06 -7.42
CA LEU A 321 -13.25 -0.59 -8.76
C LEU A 321 -11.77 -0.86 -9.01
N LEU A 322 -11.36 -2.12 -8.98
CA LEU A 322 -9.99 -2.54 -9.25
C LEU A 322 -9.91 -3.34 -10.56
N PRO A 323 -9.06 -2.92 -11.52
CA PRO A 323 -8.94 -3.64 -12.79
C PRO A 323 -8.21 -4.98 -12.62
N GLY A 324 -8.54 -5.97 -13.44
CA GLY A 324 -7.97 -7.33 -13.37
C GLY A 324 -6.44 -7.38 -13.39
N ARG A 325 -5.79 -6.44 -14.07
CA ARG A 325 -4.32 -6.29 -14.10
C ARG A 325 -3.65 -6.13 -12.73
N VAL A 326 -4.38 -5.62 -11.72
CA VAL A 326 -3.86 -5.44 -10.35
C VAL A 326 -4.26 -6.59 -9.42
N LEU A 327 -5.17 -7.45 -9.87
CA LEU A 327 -5.67 -8.60 -9.14
C LEU A 327 -4.84 -9.86 -9.44
N LYS A 328 -4.91 -10.83 -8.54
CA LYS A 328 -4.33 -12.16 -8.79
C LYS A 328 -5.35 -12.99 -9.58
N MET A 329 -5.26 -12.89 -10.89
CA MET A 329 -6.06 -13.66 -11.84
C MET A 329 -5.15 -14.33 -12.87
N ARG A 330 -5.67 -15.34 -13.58
CA ARG A 330 -5.01 -15.88 -14.77
C ARG A 330 -4.81 -14.77 -15.79
N GLU A 331 -3.69 -14.75 -16.51
CA GLU A 331 -3.36 -13.68 -17.48
C GLU A 331 -4.47 -13.46 -18.51
N THR A 332 -5.10 -14.55 -18.99
CA THR A 332 -6.25 -14.51 -19.91
C THR A 332 -7.45 -13.72 -19.39
N LYS A 333 -7.64 -13.67 -18.07
CA LYS A 333 -8.79 -12.99 -17.43
C LYS A 333 -8.46 -11.58 -16.97
N LYS A 334 -7.21 -11.11 -17.10
CA LYS A 334 -6.83 -9.78 -16.58
C LYS A 334 -7.34 -8.61 -17.41
N GLN A 335 -7.66 -8.83 -18.69
CA GLN A 335 -8.18 -7.80 -19.57
C GLN A 335 -9.66 -7.49 -19.29
N SER A 336 -10.47 -8.51 -19.03
CA SER A 336 -11.92 -8.38 -18.80
C SER A 336 -12.33 -8.51 -17.34
N GLY A 337 -11.48 -9.08 -16.49
CA GLY A 337 -11.77 -9.24 -15.07
C GLY A 337 -11.64 -7.91 -14.32
N SER A 338 -12.50 -7.72 -13.32
CA SER A 338 -12.43 -6.60 -12.38
C SER A 338 -12.84 -7.10 -10.99
N PHE A 339 -12.54 -6.28 -9.99
CA PHE A 339 -13.18 -6.35 -8.69
C PHE A 339 -14.00 -5.07 -8.57
N ASP A 340 -15.31 -5.24 -8.50
CA ASP A 340 -16.30 -4.18 -8.47
C ASP A 340 -17.22 -4.44 -7.28
N LYS A 341 -17.11 -3.62 -6.23
CA LYS A 341 -17.86 -3.78 -4.98
C LYS A 341 -18.21 -2.41 -4.39
N VAL A 342 -19.42 -2.32 -3.84
CA VAL A 342 -19.84 -1.20 -2.99
C VAL A 342 -19.81 -1.66 -1.54
N LEU A 343 -19.10 -0.91 -0.71
CA LEU A 343 -19.02 -1.11 0.73
C LEU A 343 -20.01 -0.16 1.42
N CYS A 344 -20.87 -0.68 2.29
CA CYS A 344 -21.70 0.14 3.18
C CYS A 344 -20.92 0.33 4.49
N ASN A 345 -20.25 1.47 4.67
CA ASN A 345 -19.47 1.73 5.88
C ASN A 345 -19.37 3.26 6.15
N PRO A 346 -20.22 3.82 7.03
CA PRO A 346 -20.24 5.26 7.29
C PRO A 346 -18.94 5.78 7.90
N VAL A 347 -18.23 4.96 8.69
CA VAL A 347 -16.97 5.35 9.34
C VAL A 347 -15.86 5.49 8.30
N LEU A 348 -15.73 4.49 7.41
CA LEU A 348 -14.76 4.52 6.32
C LEU A 348 -15.09 5.62 5.32
N TRP A 349 -16.37 5.83 4.99
CA TRP A 349 -16.80 6.92 4.11
C TRP A 349 -16.34 8.28 4.67
N ALA A 350 -16.62 8.55 5.96
CA ALA A 350 -16.22 9.81 6.60
C ALA A 350 -14.70 9.97 6.67
N ALA A 351 -13.97 8.88 6.96
CA ALA A 351 -12.51 8.90 6.95
C ALA A 351 -11.92 9.21 5.57
N LEU A 352 -12.51 8.68 4.50
CA LEU A 352 -12.08 8.96 3.13
C LEU A 352 -12.41 10.39 2.71
N ASP A 353 -13.57 10.93 3.10
CA ASP A 353 -13.97 12.31 2.83
C ASP A 353 -13.01 13.30 3.52
N ASP A 354 -12.77 13.12 4.83
CA ASP A 354 -11.79 13.91 5.59
C ASP A 354 -10.39 13.79 4.98
N TYR A 355 -9.97 12.57 4.62
CA TYR A 355 -8.67 12.36 4.02
C TYR A 355 -8.55 13.12 2.70
N GLN A 356 -9.53 12.98 1.80
CA GLN A 356 -9.51 13.63 0.49
C GLN A 356 -9.48 15.16 0.61
N ARG A 357 -10.27 15.73 1.53
CA ARG A 357 -10.40 17.17 1.69
C ARG A 357 -9.22 17.80 2.44
N ASP A 358 -8.83 17.20 3.56
CA ASP A 358 -8.01 17.90 4.56
C ASP A 358 -6.56 17.40 4.59
N PHE A 359 -6.32 16.09 4.42
CA PHE A 359 -5.00 15.50 4.62
C PHE A 359 -4.27 15.12 3.33
N ARG A 360 -4.99 14.62 2.33
CA ARG A 360 -4.45 14.19 1.03
C ARG A 360 -3.77 15.33 0.27
N PRO A 361 -4.30 16.57 0.27
CA PRO A 361 -3.64 17.69 -0.40
C PRO A 361 -2.27 18.01 0.19
N LEU A 362 -1.97 17.63 1.45
CA LEU A 362 -0.68 17.89 2.07
C LEU A 362 0.47 17.05 1.49
N PHE A 363 0.17 15.99 0.74
CA PHE A 363 1.18 15.20 0.05
C PHE A 363 1.56 15.84 -1.28
N ASP A 364 0.61 15.89 -2.21
CA ASP A 364 0.76 16.36 -3.60
C ASP A 364 -0.62 16.41 -4.28
N ASP A 365 -0.68 16.82 -5.55
CA ASP A 365 -1.91 16.87 -6.35
C ASP A 365 -2.31 15.53 -7.00
N GLY A 366 -1.62 14.44 -6.63
CA GLY A 366 -1.91 13.10 -7.14
C GLY A 366 -3.22 12.52 -6.59
N GLN A 367 -3.67 11.44 -7.22
CA GLN A 367 -4.92 10.76 -6.84
C GLN A 367 -4.70 9.48 -6.02
N SER A 368 -3.45 9.01 -5.89
CA SER A 368 -3.14 7.81 -5.10
C SER A 368 -3.70 7.91 -3.68
N LEU A 369 -4.39 6.87 -3.22
CA LEU A 369 -4.91 6.81 -1.85
C LEU A 369 -3.78 6.72 -0.83
N PHE A 370 -2.66 6.12 -1.20
CA PHE A 370 -1.50 5.96 -0.34
C PHE A 370 -0.25 6.57 -1.01
N PRO A 371 -0.13 7.92 -1.02
CA PRO A 371 1.04 8.58 -1.58
C PRO A 371 2.29 8.30 -0.75
N SER A 372 3.44 8.26 -1.42
CA SER A 372 4.76 8.19 -0.79
C SER A 372 5.05 9.50 -0.07
N ILE A 373 5.72 9.44 1.08
CA ILE A 373 6.30 10.66 1.69
C ILE A 373 7.62 11.04 1.02
N LEU A 374 8.37 10.05 0.52
CA LEU A 374 9.75 10.21 0.05
C LEU A 374 9.85 10.73 -1.40
N SER A 375 8.77 10.68 -2.16
CA SER A 375 8.79 11.05 -3.58
C SER A 375 7.43 11.59 -3.99
N VAL A 376 7.43 12.82 -4.52
CA VAL A 376 6.24 13.56 -4.96
C VAL A 376 5.60 12.83 -6.13
N GLY A 377 4.27 12.67 -6.10
CA GLY A 377 3.49 11.98 -7.14
C GLY A 377 3.63 10.45 -7.14
N ALA A 378 4.54 9.89 -6.33
CA ALA A 378 4.72 8.45 -6.23
C ALA A 378 3.74 7.81 -5.23
N THR A 379 3.36 6.56 -5.48
CA THR A 379 2.56 5.73 -4.55
C THR A 379 3.46 4.83 -3.72
N ILE A 380 3.08 4.52 -2.47
CA ILE A 380 3.82 3.51 -1.70
C ILE A 380 3.69 2.12 -2.34
N THR A 381 4.80 1.39 -2.41
CA THR A 381 4.82 0.08 -3.06
C THR A 381 4.04 -0.96 -2.23
N SER A 382 3.60 -2.04 -2.88
CA SER A 382 2.97 -3.18 -2.20
C SER A 382 3.82 -3.77 -1.08
N SER A 383 5.14 -3.84 -1.26
CA SER A 383 6.07 -4.27 -0.20
C SER A 383 6.10 -3.30 0.97
N GLN A 384 6.12 -1.98 0.69
CA GLN A 384 6.11 -0.97 1.75
C GLN A 384 4.79 -0.95 2.50
N LEU A 385 3.64 -1.12 1.83
CA LEU A 385 2.33 -1.29 2.47
C LEU A 385 2.33 -2.45 3.46
N GLY A 386 2.80 -3.62 3.02
CA GLY A 386 2.90 -4.79 3.89
C GLY A 386 3.81 -4.57 5.10
N ARG A 387 4.90 -3.82 4.92
CA ARG A 387 5.80 -3.43 6.01
C ARG A 387 5.13 -2.47 6.99
N LEU A 388 4.46 -1.43 6.50
CA LEU A 388 3.78 -0.42 7.32
C LEU A 388 2.71 -1.04 8.20
N ILE A 389 1.82 -1.85 7.63
CA ILE A 389 0.77 -2.54 8.41
C ILE A 389 1.39 -3.42 9.50
N GLY A 390 2.43 -4.19 9.16
CA GLY A 390 3.11 -5.03 10.13
C GLY A 390 3.78 -4.23 11.25
N ASN A 391 4.34 -3.05 10.94
CA ASN A 391 4.96 -2.18 11.93
C ASN A 391 3.91 -1.55 12.85
N LEU A 392 2.83 -0.99 12.28
CA LEU A 392 1.74 -0.37 13.04
C LEU A 392 1.06 -1.38 13.97
N THR A 393 0.77 -2.58 13.47
CA THR A 393 0.15 -3.62 14.33
C THR A 393 1.09 -4.10 15.43
N HIS A 394 2.40 -4.18 15.16
CA HIS A 394 3.37 -4.50 16.22
C HIS A 394 3.45 -3.40 17.28
N GLU A 395 3.50 -2.13 16.85
CA GLU A 395 3.59 -0.98 17.74
C GLU A 395 2.36 -0.85 18.65
N TYR A 396 1.15 -0.99 18.09
CA TYR A 396 -0.09 -0.72 18.83
C TYR A 396 -0.79 -1.95 19.39
N LEU A 397 -0.48 -3.15 18.91
CA LEU A 397 -1.11 -4.41 19.37
C LEU A 397 -0.10 -5.39 19.97
N GLY A 398 1.20 -5.05 20.00
CA GLY A 398 2.27 -5.94 20.46
C GLY A 398 2.56 -7.12 19.54
N VAL A 399 1.85 -7.25 18.40
CA VAL A 399 2.03 -8.36 17.47
C VAL A 399 2.07 -7.88 16.03
N ARG A 400 3.08 -8.35 15.28
CA ARG A 400 3.22 -8.05 13.86
C ARG A 400 2.21 -8.84 13.04
N ILE A 401 1.25 -8.14 12.43
CA ILE A 401 0.24 -8.73 11.56
C ILE A 401 0.53 -8.34 10.11
N SER A 402 0.88 -9.32 9.28
CA SER A 402 1.08 -9.07 7.85
C SER A 402 -0.26 -8.80 7.15
N ILE A 403 -0.24 -8.10 6.01
CA ILE A 403 -1.44 -7.89 5.17
C ILE A 403 -2.18 -9.19 4.80
N HIS A 404 -1.45 -10.29 4.60
CA HIS A 404 -2.05 -11.59 4.32
C HIS A 404 -2.77 -12.13 5.55
N ARG A 405 -2.24 -11.86 6.75
CA ARG A 405 -2.88 -12.26 8.00
C ARG A 405 -4.09 -11.38 8.33
N VAL A 406 -4.08 -10.08 8.01
CA VAL A 406 -5.29 -9.23 8.09
C VAL A 406 -6.44 -9.87 7.32
N ARG A 407 -6.18 -10.30 6.07
CA ARG A 407 -7.16 -10.98 5.23
C ARG A 407 -7.63 -12.32 5.82
N ASP A 408 -6.73 -13.12 6.40
CA ASP A 408 -7.12 -14.36 7.08
C ASP A 408 -7.99 -14.08 8.31
N ASN A 409 -7.67 -13.04 9.08
CA ASN A 409 -8.43 -12.62 10.26
C ASN A 409 -9.82 -12.12 9.87
N VAL A 410 -9.94 -11.37 8.77
CA VAL A 410 -11.23 -10.97 8.19
C VAL A 410 -12.06 -12.18 7.82
N ALA A 411 -11.47 -13.18 7.15
CA ALA A 411 -12.18 -14.40 6.80
C ALA A 411 -12.62 -15.19 8.04
N THR A 412 -11.79 -15.22 9.08
CA THR A 412 -12.08 -15.90 10.35
C THR A 412 -13.24 -15.21 11.06
N GLU A 413 -13.17 -13.91 11.29
CA GLU A 413 -14.23 -13.17 11.97
C GLU A 413 -15.53 -13.16 11.17
N ALA A 414 -15.47 -13.02 9.84
CA ALA A 414 -16.65 -13.14 8.98
C ALA A 414 -17.30 -14.53 9.13
N SER A 415 -16.50 -15.59 9.21
CA SER A 415 -16.99 -16.96 9.42
C SER A 415 -17.69 -17.15 10.77
N GLU A 416 -17.18 -16.49 11.81
CA GLU A 416 -17.70 -16.60 13.17
C GLU A 416 -18.90 -15.70 13.45
N LYS A 417 -18.99 -14.53 12.80
CA LYS A 417 -19.92 -13.46 13.17
C LYS A 417 -21.03 -13.19 12.17
N LEU A 418 -20.85 -13.52 10.90
CA LEU A 418 -21.90 -13.34 9.90
C LEU A 418 -22.82 -14.56 9.84
N GLN A 419 -24.10 -14.30 9.60
CA GLN A 419 -25.04 -15.36 9.27
C GLN A 419 -24.60 -16.01 7.95
N SER A 420 -24.39 -17.33 7.93
CA SER A 420 -23.77 -18.04 6.79
C SER A 420 -22.31 -17.64 6.51
N GLY A 421 -21.60 -17.14 7.52
CA GLY A 421 -20.22 -16.65 7.41
C GLY A 421 -19.24 -17.62 6.75
N GLY A 422 -19.34 -18.93 7.02
CA GLY A 422 -18.50 -19.94 6.37
C GLY A 422 -18.61 -19.98 4.85
N TYR A 423 -19.76 -19.59 4.28
CA TYR A 423 -19.98 -19.47 2.84
C TYR A 423 -19.56 -18.10 2.29
N LEU A 424 -19.71 -17.03 3.08
CA LEU A 424 -19.42 -15.66 2.66
C LEU A 424 -17.92 -15.31 2.76
N ALA A 425 -17.20 -15.89 3.72
CA ALA A 425 -15.79 -15.58 3.95
C ALA A 425 -14.88 -15.87 2.73
N PRO A 426 -15.00 -17.00 2.00
CA PRO A 426 -14.27 -17.22 0.75
C PRO A 426 -14.55 -16.15 -0.32
N ALA A 427 -15.82 -15.75 -0.47
CA ALA A 427 -16.24 -14.73 -1.44
C ALA A 427 -15.69 -13.34 -1.07
N LEU A 428 -15.72 -12.98 0.22
CA LEU A 428 -15.20 -11.71 0.75
C LEU A 428 -13.71 -11.52 0.44
N ILE A 429 -12.92 -12.59 0.56
CA ILE A 429 -11.50 -12.55 0.22
C ILE A 429 -11.26 -12.87 -1.27
N GLY A 430 -12.25 -13.31 -2.05
CA GLY A 430 -12.06 -13.67 -3.46
C GLY A 430 -11.24 -14.96 -3.63
N ASN A 431 -11.41 -15.92 -2.72
CA ASN A 431 -10.98 -17.29 -2.93
C ASN A 431 -12.06 -18.02 -3.74
N LYS A 432 -11.69 -18.60 -4.88
CA LYS A 432 -12.55 -19.56 -5.58
C LYS A 432 -12.41 -20.90 -4.86
N SER A 433 -13.44 -21.39 -4.20
CA SER A 433 -13.45 -22.81 -3.80
C SER A 433 -13.67 -23.65 -5.07
N ALA A 434 -13.11 -24.86 -5.12
CA ALA A 434 -13.33 -25.79 -6.23
C ALA A 434 -14.75 -26.41 -6.22
N ALA A 435 -15.56 -26.12 -5.20
CA ALA A 435 -16.82 -26.82 -4.95
C ALA A 435 -18.07 -26.13 -5.54
N THR A 436 -18.00 -24.90 -6.04
CA THR A 436 -19.19 -24.26 -6.62
C THR A 436 -18.82 -23.28 -7.70
N THR A 437 -19.19 -23.58 -8.94
CA THR A 437 -19.05 -22.66 -10.07
C THR A 437 -20.42 -22.11 -10.43
N ARG A 438 -20.63 -20.81 -10.19
CA ARG A 438 -21.42 -19.91 -11.05
C ARG A 438 -20.87 -18.50 -10.80
N ASP A 439 -20.06 -17.99 -11.72
CA ASP A 439 -19.36 -16.70 -11.60
C ASP A 439 -20.31 -15.51 -11.28
N SER A 440 -21.58 -15.57 -11.70
CA SER A 440 -22.62 -14.57 -11.34
C SER A 440 -23.13 -14.71 -9.91
N TYR A 441 -23.18 -15.94 -9.39
CA TYR A 441 -23.59 -16.23 -8.01
C TYR A 441 -22.48 -15.82 -7.03
N ASP A 442 -21.21 -16.08 -7.37
CA ASP A 442 -20.03 -15.62 -6.64
C ASP A 442 -19.98 -14.07 -6.55
N HIS A 443 -20.41 -13.39 -7.62
CA HIS A 443 -20.45 -11.92 -7.65
C HIS A 443 -21.49 -11.36 -6.67
N ALA A 444 -22.72 -11.88 -6.71
CA ALA A 444 -23.82 -11.49 -5.82
C ALA A 444 -23.51 -11.82 -4.35
N GLN A 445 -22.94 -13.00 -4.09
CA GLN A 445 -22.50 -13.40 -2.74
C GLN A 445 -21.35 -12.52 -2.24
N GLY A 446 -20.38 -12.18 -3.09
CA GLY A 446 -19.29 -11.27 -2.72
C GLY A 446 -19.76 -9.84 -2.44
N MET A 447 -20.81 -9.35 -3.13
CA MET A 447 -21.43 -8.06 -2.82
C MET A 447 -22.12 -8.09 -1.46
N ARG A 448 -22.97 -9.10 -1.23
CA ARG A 448 -23.66 -9.29 0.06
C ARG A 448 -22.66 -9.41 1.22
N ALA A 449 -21.63 -10.24 1.07
CA ALA A 449 -20.59 -10.41 2.08
C ALA A 449 -19.87 -9.09 2.41
N ALA A 450 -19.55 -8.28 1.39
CA ALA A 450 -18.88 -7.01 1.59
C ALA A 450 -19.79 -5.96 2.28
N GLN A 451 -21.09 -5.98 1.97
CA GLN A 451 -22.08 -5.14 2.63
C GLN A 451 -22.27 -5.54 4.10
N GLU A 452 -22.63 -6.80 4.38
CA GLU A 452 -22.87 -7.29 5.74
C GLU A 452 -21.64 -7.13 6.63
N PHE A 453 -20.45 -7.37 6.08
CA PHE A 453 -19.20 -7.16 6.82
C PHE A 453 -18.88 -5.68 7.06
N GLY A 454 -19.16 -4.80 6.09
CA GLY A 454 -19.02 -3.35 6.28
C GLY A 454 -19.94 -2.80 7.37
N GLU A 455 -21.18 -3.29 7.41
CA GLU A 455 -22.16 -3.00 8.45
C GLU A 455 -21.69 -3.52 9.82
N LEU A 456 -21.15 -4.75 9.89
CA LEU A 456 -20.57 -5.33 11.11
C LEU A 456 -19.45 -4.47 11.68
N LEU A 457 -18.49 -4.06 10.83
CA LEU A 457 -17.37 -3.20 11.25
C LEU A 457 -17.87 -1.84 11.78
N SER A 458 -18.94 -1.30 11.19
CA SER A 458 -19.49 0.00 11.58
C SER A 458 -20.35 -0.07 12.85
N GLY A 459 -21.14 -1.13 13.01
CA GLY A 459 -22.10 -1.29 14.11
C GLY A 459 -21.47 -1.57 15.48
N ARG A 460 -20.23 -2.06 15.53
CA ARG A 460 -19.53 -2.29 16.81
C ARG A 460 -19.07 -1.02 17.51
N ARG A 461 -18.96 0.11 16.81
CA ARG A 461 -18.57 1.39 17.40
C ARG A 461 -19.75 2.18 17.97
N THR A 462 -20.97 1.94 17.48
CA THR A 462 -22.18 2.61 17.97
C THR A 462 -22.76 1.96 19.23
N SER A 463 -22.32 0.74 19.57
CA SER A 463 -22.61 0.11 20.85
C SER A 463 -21.37 0.25 21.74
N PRO A 464 -21.40 1.03 22.83
CA PRO A 464 -20.35 0.97 23.83
C PRO A 464 -20.32 -0.49 24.31
N THR A 465 -19.23 -1.21 24.02
CA THR A 465 -19.03 -2.50 24.65
C THR A 465 -18.68 -2.19 26.10
N THR A 466 -19.69 -2.12 26.96
CA THR A 466 -19.50 -2.19 28.41
C THR A 466 -18.89 -3.55 28.67
N LEU A 467 -17.56 -3.61 28.74
CA LEU A 467 -16.88 -4.70 29.40
C LEU A 467 -17.24 -4.57 30.88
N LEU A 468 -18.28 -5.32 31.29
CA LEU A 468 -18.44 -5.70 32.68
C LEU A 468 -17.22 -6.54 33.03
N LEU A 469 -16.24 -5.90 33.69
CA LEU A 469 -15.25 -6.58 34.50
C LEU A 469 -15.89 -6.98 35.83
#